data_AF-A0A964VIA2-F1
#
_entry.id   AF-A0A964VIA2-F1
#
_cell.length_a   1.000
_cell.length_b   1.000
_cell.length_c   1.000
_cell.angle_alpha   90.00
_cell.angle_beta   90.00
_cell.angle_gamma   90.00
#
_symmetry.space_group_name_H-M   'P 1'
#
loop_
_entity.id
_entity.type
_entity.pdbx_description
1 polymer ?
#
loop_
_entity_poly.entity_id
_entity_poly.type
_entity_poly.pdbx_seq_one_letter_code
_entity_poly.pdbx_strand_id
1 'polypeptide(L)'
;MSPDYRNFYDTFGFLVFRQHFAPVEMAEISRQFDELMCEARHGAPHDGIVRQMLLQYVERRPALLALLEDDRVYGVIEELLGPGFVYWPSDANYYVGNTEWHPDRHVVLPNYQLVKVAFYLDPVGEDSGCLRVIPGSHREPMWASVFELFHRVQRPPVYPFGHTGDQMPSYPLVSAPGDMVVFNQRLWHAAYGGRHHRRMCTSTSLPGRLRRRTSTISGATTRGH
;
A
#
# COMPACT_ATOMS: atom_id res chain seq x y z
N MET A 1 -18.85 -3.66 4.25
CA MET A 1 -17.91 -4.76 4.52
C MET A 1 -18.24 -5.34 5.89
N SER A 2 -17.96 -6.63 6.11
CA SER A 2 -18.38 -7.29 7.35
C SER A 2 -17.52 -6.82 8.54
N PRO A 3 -18.04 -6.89 9.79
CA PRO A 3 -17.25 -6.60 10.98
C PRO A 3 -15.92 -7.37 11.04
N ASP A 4 -15.90 -8.59 10.51
CA ASP A 4 -14.70 -9.44 10.50
C ASP A 4 -13.60 -8.90 9.60
N TYR A 5 -13.93 -8.38 8.42
CA TYR A 5 -12.94 -7.75 7.53
C TYR A 5 -12.37 -6.47 8.14
N ARG A 6 -13.21 -5.67 8.81
CA ARG A 6 -12.72 -4.50 9.56
C ARG A 6 -11.75 -4.91 10.66
N ASN A 7 -12.14 -5.89 11.49
CA ASN A 7 -11.28 -6.39 12.56
C ASN A 7 -9.97 -6.96 12.02
N PHE A 8 -10.02 -7.65 10.87
CA PHE A 8 -8.83 -8.16 10.19
C PHE A 8 -7.90 -7.02 9.77
N TYR A 9 -8.42 -5.99 9.08
CA TYR A 9 -7.62 -4.84 8.67
C TYR A 9 -7.04 -4.07 9.88
N ASP A 10 -7.85 -3.81 10.90
CA ASP A 10 -7.40 -3.09 12.10
C ASP A 10 -6.35 -3.89 12.88
N THR A 11 -6.40 -5.22 12.82
CA THR A 11 -5.44 -6.12 13.48
C THR A 11 -4.15 -6.28 12.69
N PHE A 12 -4.25 -6.59 11.40
CA PHE A 12 -3.12 -7.02 10.57
C PHE A 12 -2.61 -5.96 9.59
N GLY A 13 -3.42 -4.94 9.31
CA GLY A 13 -3.03 -3.76 8.54
C GLY A 13 -3.27 -3.87 7.04
N PHE A 14 -3.86 -4.96 6.56
CA PHE A 14 -4.12 -5.19 5.14
C PHE A 14 -5.40 -6.01 4.90
N LEU A 15 -5.88 -5.99 3.66
CA LEU A 15 -6.93 -6.81 3.09
C LEU A 15 -6.52 -7.25 1.69
N VAL A 16 -6.96 -8.43 1.28
CA VAL A 16 -6.78 -8.92 -0.09
C VAL A 16 -8.11 -9.40 -0.63
N PHE A 17 -8.57 -8.78 -1.71
CA PHE A 17 -9.77 -9.17 -2.43
C PHE A 17 -9.34 -9.91 -3.70
N ARG A 18 -9.71 -11.19 -3.79
CA ARG A 18 -9.31 -12.06 -4.90
C ARG A 18 -10.25 -11.89 -6.08
N GLN A 19 -9.66 -11.72 -7.27
CA GLN A 19 -10.39 -11.65 -8.54
C GLN A 19 -11.59 -10.70 -8.47
N HIS A 20 -11.35 -9.54 -7.83
CA HIS A 20 -12.36 -8.52 -7.64
C HIS A 20 -12.69 -7.82 -8.95
N PHE A 21 -11.75 -7.81 -9.90
CA PHE A 21 -11.89 -7.32 -11.26
C PHE A 21 -11.74 -8.45 -12.28
N ALA A 22 -12.58 -8.41 -13.31
CA ALA A 22 -12.58 -9.39 -14.38
C ALA A 22 -11.36 -9.22 -15.30
N PRO A 23 -10.93 -10.28 -16.00
CA PRO A 23 -9.78 -10.21 -16.91
C PRO A 23 -9.88 -9.12 -17.99
N VAL A 24 -11.09 -8.86 -18.51
CA VAL A 24 -11.32 -7.81 -19.51
C VAL A 24 -11.08 -6.40 -18.96
N GLU A 25 -11.46 -6.16 -17.69
CA GLU A 25 -11.22 -4.89 -17.01
C GLU A 25 -9.72 -4.69 -16.80
N MET A 26 -9.03 -5.74 -16.35
CA MET A 26 -7.59 -5.71 -16.14
C MET A 26 -6.79 -5.55 -17.43
N ALA A 27 -7.27 -6.12 -18.55
CA ALA A 27 -6.66 -5.93 -19.86
C ALA A 27 -6.71 -4.46 -20.30
N GLU A 28 -7.85 -3.79 -20.11
CA GLU A 28 -7.99 -2.36 -20.43
C GLU A 28 -7.13 -1.48 -19.52
N ILE A 29 -7.12 -1.74 -18.21
CA ILE A 29 -6.25 -1.03 -17.25
C ILE A 29 -4.78 -1.21 -17.64
N SER A 30 -4.37 -2.43 -18.00
CA SER A 30 -2.99 -2.72 -18.41
C SER A 30 -2.60 -2.01 -19.69
N ARG A 31 -3.49 -1.97 -20.69
CA ARG A 31 -3.26 -1.24 -21.94
C ARG A 31 -3.04 0.26 -21.68
N GLN A 32 -3.90 0.87 -20.87
CA GLN A 32 -3.80 2.30 -20.51
C GLN A 32 -2.52 2.60 -19.71
N PHE A 33 -2.14 1.70 -18.81
CA PHE A 33 -0.87 1.78 -18.09
C PHE A 33 0.32 1.73 -19.04
N ASP A 34 0.35 0.76 -19.96
CA ASP A 34 1.47 0.58 -20.89
C ASP A 34 1.63 1.80 -21.82
N GLU A 35 0.51 2.34 -22.32
CA GLU A 35 0.48 3.57 -23.11
C GLU A 35 1.06 4.76 -22.35
N LEU A 36 0.59 5.01 -21.12
CA LEU A 36 1.10 6.11 -20.29
C LEU A 36 2.58 5.98 -19.96
N MET A 37 3.02 4.76 -19.62
CA MET A 37 4.43 4.52 -19.29
C MET A 37 5.33 4.66 -20.51
N CYS A 38 4.84 4.27 -21.70
CA CYS A 38 5.52 4.47 -22.98
C CYS A 38 5.59 5.96 -23.36
N GLU A 39 4.49 6.71 -23.21
CA GLU A 39 4.45 8.15 -23.43
C GLU A 39 5.41 8.90 -22.50
N ALA A 40 5.47 8.51 -21.22
CA ALA A 40 6.41 9.05 -20.26
C ALA A 40 7.89 8.76 -20.61
N ARG A 41 8.15 7.75 -21.46
CA ARG A 41 9.46 7.45 -22.05
C ARG A 41 9.59 7.99 -23.48
N HIS A 42 8.68 8.84 -23.94
CA HIS A 42 8.66 9.36 -25.31
C HIS A 42 8.69 8.27 -26.40
N GLY A 43 8.00 7.15 -26.16
CA GLY A 43 7.97 6.02 -27.09
C GLY A 43 9.12 5.03 -26.94
N ALA A 44 10.13 5.32 -26.09
CA ALA A 44 11.24 4.40 -25.88
C ALA A 44 10.82 3.15 -25.08
N PRO A 45 11.42 1.98 -25.36
CA PRO A 45 11.21 0.79 -24.54
C PRO A 45 11.79 1.00 -23.13
N HIS A 46 11.25 0.26 -22.16
CA HIS A 46 11.81 0.20 -20.82
C HIS A 46 13.11 -0.63 -20.83
N ASP A 47 14.16 -0.19 -20.14
CA ASP A 47 15.48 -0.84 -20.17
C ASP A 47 15.56 -2.12 -19.32
N GLY A 48 14.63 -2.29 -18.36
CA GLY A 48 14.59 -3.44 -17.44
C GLY A 48 15.68 -3.39 -16.36
N ILE A 49 16.35 -2.24 -16.21
CA ILE A 49 17.47 -2.00 -15.30
C ILE A 49 17.04 -1.07 -14.18
N VAL A 50 16.33 0.01 -14.50
CA VAL A 50 15.92 1.03 -13.54
C VAL A 50 14.41 1.03 -13.38
N ARG A 51 13.91 1.17 -12.14
CA ARG A 51 12.48 1.37 -11.90
C ARG A 51 12.01 2.65 -12.58
N GLN A 52 10.88 2.59 -13.27
CA GLN A 52 10.13 3.76 -13.69
C GLN A 52 8.93 3.99 -12.77
N MET A 53 8.74 5.25 -12.36
CA MET A 53 7.54 5.70 -11.63
C MET A 53 6.91 6.86 -12.39
N LEU A 54 5.58 6.84 -12.51
CA LEU A 54 4.79 7.95 -12.99
C LEU A 54 3.78 8.37 -11.92
N LEU A 55 3.90 9.60 -11.43
CA LEU A 55 2.94 10.19 -10.50
C LEU A 55 1.72 10.75 -11.25
N GLN A 56 0.60 10.80 -10.54
CA GLN A 56 -0.67 11.33 -11.05
C GLN A 56 -1.07 10.64 -12.37
N TYR A 57 -1.10 9.31 -12.35
CA TYR A 57 -1.37 8.50 -13.54
C TYR A 57 -2.87 8.32 -13.79
N VAL A 58 -3.67 8.23 -12.72
CA VAL A 58 -5.14 8.07 -12.79
C VAL A 58 -5.81 9.30 -13.40
N GLU A 59 -5.29 10.50 -13.13
CA GLU A 59 -5.83 11.77 -13.60
C GLU A 59 -5.57 11.99 -15.10
N ARG A 60 -4.71 11.16 -15.72
CA ARG A 60 -4.33 11.30 -17.14
C ARG A 60 -5.24 10.55 -18.09
N ARG A 61 -6.03 9.58 -17.62
CA ARG A 61 -6.89 8.73 -18.46
C ARG A 61 -8.23 8.47 -17.78
N PRO A 62 -9.37 8.70 -18.46
CA PRO A 62 -10.70 8.42 -17.90
C PRO A 62 -10.89 6.98 -17.39
N ALA A 63 -10.33 5.99 -18.09
CA ALA A 63 -10.43 4.59 -17.69
C ALA A 63 -9.73 4.29 -16.35
N LEU A 64 -8.64 5.00 -16.05
CA LEU A 64 -7.89 4.84 -14.79
C LEU A 64 -8.52 5.66 -13.66
N LEU A 65 -9.15 6.79 -13.99
CA LEU A 65 -9.98 7.51 -13.04
C LEU A 65 -11.20 6.69 -12.62
N ALA A 66 -11.86 6.01 -13.58
CA ALA A 66 -13.00 5.14 -13.31
C ALA A 66 -12.67 4.01 -12.32
N LEU A 67 -11.42 3.54 -12.27
CA LEU A 67 -10.96 2.57 -11.27
C LEU A 67 -11.05 3.11 -9.83
N LEU A 68 -10.85 4.42 -9.63
CA LEU A 68 -11.01 5.06 -8.32
C LEU A 68 -12.48 5.31 -7.95
N GLU A 69 -13.32 5.52 -8.94
CA GLU A 69 -14.75 5.76 -8.75
C GLU A 69 -15.55 4.45 -8.64
N ASP A 70 -14.94 3.31 -8.94
CA ASP A 70 -15.56 2.00 -8.85
C ASP A 70 -15.96 1.68 -7.40
N ASP A 71 -17.22 1.27 -7.20
CA ASP A 71 -17.80 0.95 -5.88
C ASP A 71 -16.98 -0.09 -5.11
N ARG A 72 -16.33 -1.01 -5.82
CA ARG A 72 -15.43 -2.03 -5.22
C ARG A 72 -14.23 -1.41 -4.52
N VAL A 73 -13.73 -0.28 -5.03
CA VAL A 73 -12.61 0.48 -4.47
C VAL A 73 -13.13 1.53 -3.51
N TYR A 74 -14.02 2.40 -3.99
CA TYR A 74 -14.56 3.52 -3.23
C TYR A 74 -15.24 3.05 -1.95
N GLY A 75 -16.09 2.02 -2.02
CA GLY A 75 -16.81 1.51 -0.86
C GLY A 75 -15.90 0.94 0.23
N VAL A 76 -14.82 0.24 -0.16
CA VAL A 76 -13.82 -0.27 0.80
C VAL A 76 -13.08 0.89 1.46
N ILE A 77 -12.66 1.89 0.70
CA ILE A 77 -11.95 3.05 1.24
C ILE A 77 -12.86 3.89 2.15
N GLU A 78 -14.10 4.16 1.73
CA GLU A 78 -15.08 4.92 2.50
C GLU A 78 -15.37 4.22 3.83
N GLU A 79 -15.48 2.90 3.81
CA GLU A 79 -15.63 2.17 5.06
C GLU A 79 -14.42 2.35 5.96
N LEU A 80 -13.19 2.17 5.43
CA LEU A 80 -11.94 2.27 6.17
C LEU A 80 -11.66 3.68 6.74
N LEU A 81 -11.97 4.73 5.99
CA LEU A 81 -11.58 6.11 6.31
C LEU A 81 -12.75 7.00 6.72
N GLY A 82 -13.98 6.54 6.52
CA GLY A 82 -15.20 7.31 6.67
C GLY A 82 -15.59 8.09 5.40
N PRO A 83 -16.83 8.59 5.35
CA PRO A 83 -17.33 9.38 4.24
C PRO A 83 -16.55 10.67 4.06
N GLY A 84 -16.46 11.12 2.80
CA GLY A 84 -15.75 12.33 2.43
C GLY A 84 -14.23 12.21 2.53
N PHE A 85 -13.68 10.99 2.50
CA PHE A 85 -12.24 10.78 2.35
C PHE A 85 -11.71 11.51 1.11
N VAL A 86 -10.41 11.81 1.10
CA VAL A 86 -9.75 12.52 0.02
C VAL A 86 -8.75 11.59 -0.63
N TYR A 87 -8.81 11.52 -1.96
CA TYR A 87 -7.79 10.88 -2.78
C TYR A 87 -6.49 11.71 -2.76
N TRP A 88 -5.37 11.03 -2.56
CA TRP A 88 -4.03 11.58 -2.61
C TRP A 88 -3.34 11.09 -3.89
N PRO A 89 -2.40 11.87 -4.49
CA PRO A 89 -1.75 11.51 -5.73
C PRO A 89 -1.28 10.05 -5.79
N SER A 90 -1.70 9.39 -6.87
CA SER A 90 -1.50 7.98 -7.17
C SER A 90 -0.23 7.76 -8.00
N ASP A 91 0.31 6.55 -8.00
CA ASP A 91 1.53 6.22 -8.74
C ASP A 91 1.42 4.91 -9.54
N ALA A 92 1.92 4.96 -10.77
CA ALA A 92 2.10 3.83 -11.66
C ALA A 92 3.58 3.45 -11.66
N ASN A 93 3.87 2.16 -11.48
CA ASN A 93 5.23 1.68 -11.33
C ASN A 93 5.52 0.52 -12.26
N TYR A 94 6.67 0.63 -12.93
CA TYR A 94 7.37 -0.48 -13.52
C TYR A 94 8.57 -0.79 -12.62
N TYR A 95 8.44 -1.82 -11.78
CA TYR A 95 9.48 -2.20 -10.84
C TYR A 95 10.53 -3.09 -11.48
N VAL A 96 11.78 -2.88 -11.07
CA VAL A 96 12.94 -3.74 -11.33
C VAL A 96 13.56 -4.09 -9.99
N GLY A 97 13.90 -5.37 -9.79
CA GLY A 97 14.59 -5.83 -8.59
C GLY A 97 13.71 -5.89 -7.35
N ASN A 98 14.40 -5.87 -6.21
CA ASN A 98 13.78 -5.92 -4.88
C ASN A 98 13.34 -4.53 -4.41
N THR A 99 12.37 -4.51 -3.51
CA THR A 99 12.01 -3.36 -2.70
C THR A 99 12.27 -3.73 -1.25
N GLU A 100 13.24 -3.05 -0.64
CA GLU A 100 13.67 -3.26 0.73
C GLU A 100 12.55 -2.95 1.76
N TRP A 101 12.72 -3.41 2.99
CA TRP A 101 11.73 -3.20 4.05
C TRP A 101 11.55 -1.72 4.37
N HIS A 102 10.32 -1.22 4.25
CA HIS A 102 9.95 0.15 4.61
C HIS A 102 8.46 0.25 4.96
N PRO A 103 8.06 1.27 5.74
CA PRO A 103 6.73 1.83 5.68
C PRO A 103 6.70 2.95 4.64
N ASP A 104 5.55 3.23 4.04
CA ASP A 104 5.37 4.40 3.17
C ASP A 104 5.41 5.72 3.98
N ARG A 105 5.14 5.64 5.29
CA ARG A 105 5.14 6.80 6.20
C ARG A 105 6.02 6.57 7.43
N HIS A 106 6.97 7.48 7.61
CA HIS A 106 7.91 7.49 8.74
C HIS A 106 7.47 8.36 9.92
N VAL A 107 6.44 9.20 9.76
CA VAL A 107 5.95 10.11 10.80
C VAL A 107 4.57 9.66 11.29
N VAL A 108 4.45 9.47 12.59
CA VAL A 108 3.18 9.16 13.26
C VAL A 108 2.42 10.46 13.48
N LEU A 109 1.45 10.75 12.61
CA LEU A 109 0.41 11.72 12.91
C LEU A 109 -0.74 10.98 13.61
N PRO A 110 -1.04 11.26 14.89
CA PRO A 110 -2.13 10.62 15.60
C PRO A 110 -3.44 10.81 14.83
N ASN A 111 -4.18 9.72 14.63
CA ASN A 111 -5.46 9.70 13.88
C ASN A 111 -5.36 10.01 12.37
N TYR A 112 -4.17 9.86 11.78
CA TYR A 112 -3.97 10.04 10.34
C TYR A 112 -3.66 8.70 9.70
N GLN A 113 -4.73 7.96 9.37
CA GLN A 113 -4.62 6.69 8.66
C GLN A 113 -4.60 6.95 7.16
N LEU A 114 -3.56 6.52 6.45
CA LEU A 114 -3.58 6.48 5.00
C LEU A 114 -3.76 5.03 4.54
N VAL A 115 -4.73 4.84 3.66
CA VAL A 115 -5.00 3.56 3.01
C VAL A 115 -4.40 3.62 1.62
N LYS A 116 -3.62 2.60 1.26
CA LYS A 116 -3.13 2.40 -0.10
C LYS A 116 -3.86 1.22 -0.71
N VAL A 117 -4.32 1.39 -1.94
CA VAL A 117 -4.88 0.32 -2.77
C VAL A 117 -3.88 0.02 -3.88
N ALA A 118 -3.64 -1.25 -4.12
CA ALA A 118 -2.64 -1.77 -5.03
C ALA A 118 -3.25 -2.80 -5.99
N PHE A 119 -2.96 -2.60 -7.27
CA PHE A 119 -3.31 -3.52 -8.35
C PHE A 119 -2.03 -3.97 -9.05
N TYR A 120 -1.78 -5.27 -9.05
CA TYR A 120 -0.74 -5.87 -9.87
C TYR A 120 -1.29 -6.15 -11.27
N LEU A 121 -0.54 -5.73 -12.29
CA LEU A 121 -0.91 -5.96 -13.70
C LEU A 121 -0.20 -7.18 -14.29
N ASP A 122 0.67 -7.82 -13.49
CA ASP A 122 1.33 -9.08 -13.77
C ASP A 122 1.18 -10.01 -12.55
N PRO A 123 1.13 -11.34 -12.73
CA PRO A 123 1.13 -12.26 -11.60
C PRO A 123 2.45 -12.16 -10.82
N VAL A 124 2.33 -12.08 -9.50
CA VAL A 124 3.46 -12.01 -8.56
C VAL A 124 3.29 -13.03 -7.44
N GLY A 125 4.30 -13.87 -7.26
CA GLY A 125 4.42 -14.85 -6.19
C GLY A 125 5.49 -14.49 -5.17
N GLU A 126 5.71 -15.39 -4.21
CA GLU A 126 6.65 -15.20 -3.10
C GLU A 126 8.09 -14.95 -3.58
N ASP A 127 8.49 -15.60 -4.67
CA ASP A 127 9.81 -15.57 -5.30
C ASP A 127 9.88 -14.65 -6.54
N SER A 128 8.78 -13.97 -6.85
CA SER A 128 8.61 -13.14 -8.05
C SER A 128 8.14 -11.72 -7.70
N GLY A 129 8.40 -11.29 -6.46
CA GLY A 129 8.23 -9.92 -6.02
C GLY A 129 6.82 -9.57 -5.52
N CYS A 130 6.00 -10.52 -5.07
CA CYS A 130 4.75 -10.12 -4.41
C CYS A 130 5.05 -9.22 -3.20
N LEU A 131 4.09 -8.36 -2.85
CA LEU A 131 4.17 -7.61 -1.59
C LEU A 131 4.26 -8.63 -0.46
N ARG A 132 5.16 -8.42 0.49
CA ARG A 132 5.16 -9.14 1.76
C ARG A 132 5.09 -8.13 2.87
N VAL A 133 4.39 -8.49 3.93
CA VAL A 133 4.08 -7.59 5.04
C VAL A 133 4.49 -8.21 6.37
N ILE A 134 4.72 -7.38 7.37
CA ILE A 134 4.80 -7.83 8.76
C ILE A 134 3.44 -7.54 9.40
N PRO A 135 2.55 -8.54 9.58
CA PRO A 135 1.18 -8.28 10.03
C PRO A 135 1.15 -7.57 11.38
N GLY A 136 0.34 -6.51 11.48
CA GLY A 136 0.19 -5.73 12.71
C GLY A 136 1.26 -4.66 12.95
N SER A 137 2.30 -4.60 12.11
CA SER A 137 3.41 -3.66 12.30
C SER A 137 3.03 -2.20 12.05
N HIS A 138 1.82 -1.91 11.58
CA HIS A 138 1.28 -0.55 11.46
C HIS A 138 0.90 0.06 12.82
N ARG A 139 0.87 -0.76 13.89
CA ARG A 139 0.44 -0.40 15.24
C ARG A 139 1.61 -0.24 16.20
N GLU A 140 1.44 0.63 17.19
CA GLU A 140 2.36 0.66 18.32
C GLU A 140 2.13 -0.52 19.27
N PRO A 141 3.18 -1.00 19.96
CA PRO A 141 4.58 -0.55 19.90
C PRO A 141 5.40 -1.22 18.77
N MET A 142 4.77 -2.10 17.99
CA MET A 142 5.47 -2.90 16.98
C MET A 142 6.07 -2.04 15.88
N TRP A 143 5.35 -1.00 15.42
CA TRP A 143 5.83 -0.06 14.42
C TRP A 143 7.18 0.54 14.81
N ALA A 144 7.28 1.11 16.03
CA ALA A 144 8.52 1.70 16.53
C ALA A 144 9.62 0.65 16.74
N SER A 145 9.25 -0.55 17.20
CA SER A 145 10.21 -1.64 17.41
C SER A 145 10.85 -2.09 16.08
N VAL A 146 10.06 -2.25 15.02
CA VAL A 146 10.54 -2.60 13.68
C VAL A 146 11.30 -1.44 13.05
N PHE A 147 10.88 -0.19 13.29
CA PHE A 147 11.61 0.99 12.83
C PHE A 147 13.02 1.05 13.41
N GLU A 148 13.16 0.91 14.73
CA GLU A 148 14.47 0.85 15.39
C GLU A 148 15.32 -0.32 14.85
N LEU A 149 14.70 -1.49 14.66
CA LEU A 149 15.34 -2.69 14.16
C LEU A 149 15.97 -2.47 12.77
N PHE A 150 15.22 -1.88 11.84
CA PHE A 150 15.68 -1.65 10.47
C PHE A 150 16.48 -0.35 10.28
N HIS A 151 16.23 0.72 11.05
CA HIS A 151 17.05 1.94 10.98
C HIS A 151 18.44 1.79 11.59
N ARG A 152 18.60 0.95 12.62
CA ARG A 152 19.91 0.70 13.24
C ARG A 152 20.83 -0.12 12.34
N VAL A 153 20.29 -0.90 11.41
CA VAL A 153 21.06 -1.73 10.47
C VAL A 153 21.00 -1.10 9.09
N GLN A 154 21.77 -0.03 8.88
CA GLN A 154 21.77 0.79 7.66
C GLN A 154 22.42 0.11 6.43
N ARG A 155 22.35 -1.21 6.25
CA ARG A 155 23.01 -1.89 5.12
C ARG A 155 22.22 -3.08 4.56
N PRO A 156 21.17 -2.84 3.76
CA PRO A 156 20.73 -3.83 2.79
C PRO A 156 21.95 -4.36 2.00
N PRO A 157 22.02 -5.66 1.69
CA PRO A 157 20.96 -6.65 1.85
C PRO A 157 20.93 -7.36 3.22
N VAL A 158 21.80 -7.00 4.17
CA VAL A 158 21.90 -7.68 5.47
C VAL A 158 21.07 -6.93 6.51
N TYR A 159 20.10 -7.65 7.05
CA TYR A 159 19.18 -7.21 8.09
C TYR A 159 19.61 -7.79 9.46
N PRO A 160 18.97 -7.35 10.56
CA PRO A 160 19.22 -7.90 11.89
C PRO A 160 19.18 -9.44 11.95
N PHE A 161 19.88 -9.98 12.95
CA PHE A 161 20.01 -11.43 13.17
C PHE A 161 20.77 -12.19 12.06
N GLY A 162 21.47 -11.47 11.17
CA GLY A 162 22.22 -12.08 10.08
C GLY A 162 21.34 -12.57 8.92
N HIS A 163 20.09 -12.12 8.88
CA HIS A 163 19.15 -12.45 7.83
C HIS A 163 19.31 -11.54 6.62
N THR A 164 19.00 -12.05 5.43
CA THR A 164 18.67 -11.20 4.29
C THR A 164 17.23 -10.71 4.39
N GLY A 165 16.88 -9.69 3.62
CA GLY A 165 15.55 -9.09 3.69
C GLY A 165 14.42 -10.08 3.42
N ASP A 166 14.63 -11.03 2.51
CA ASP A 166 13.68 -12.09 2.17
C ASP A 166 13.51 -13.17 3.25
N GLN A 167 14.47 -13.29 4.18
CA GLN A 167 14.45 -14.22 5.30
C GLN A 167 13.73 -13.66 6.54
N MET A 168 13.39 -12.37 6.55
CA MET A 168 12.69 -11.75 7.67
C MET A 168 11.27 -12.35 7.83
N PRO A 169 10.84 -12.70 9.06
CA PRO A 169 9.50 -13.23 9.31
C PRO A 169 8.42 -12.28 8.77
N SER A 170 7.64 -12.78 7.81
CA SER A 170 6.67 -11.99 7.07
C SER A 170 5.58 -12.86 6.45
N TYR A 171 4.51 -12.21 6.01
CA TYR A 171 3.39 -12.84 5.33
C TYR A 171 3.34 -12.38 3.85
N PRO A 172 3.44 -13.29 2.88
CA PRO A 172 3.39 -12.95 1.47
C PRO A 172 1.96 -12.70 0.99
N LEU A 173 1.78 -11.63 0.23
CA LEU A 173 0.55 -11.28 -0.47
C LEU A 173 0.70 -11.58 -1.96
N VAL A 174 0.81 -12.88 -2.28
CA VAL A 174 0.76 -13.40 -3.67
C VAL A 174 -0.45 -12.79 -4.36
N SER A 175 -0.32 -12.32 -5.61
CA SER A 175 -1.37 -11.58 -6.31
C SER A 175 -1.34 -11.86 -7.81
N ALA A 176 -2.52 -11.86 -8.43
CA ALA A 176 -2.69 -11.92 -9.88
C ALA A 176 -3.50 -10.72 -10.37
N PRO A 177 -3.44 -10.38 -11.67
CA PRO A 177 -4.34 -9.41 -12.26
C PRO A 177 -5.80 -9.74 -11.89
N GLY A 178 -6.52 -8.73 -11.42
CA GLY A 178 -7.89 -8.85 -10.93
C GLY A 178 -7.98 -8.80 -9.41
N ASP A 179 -6.90 -9.10 -8.70
CA ASP A 179 -6.84 -8.94 -7.25
C ASP A 179 -6.69 -7.47 -6.86
N MET A 180 -7.26 -7.11 -5.71
CA MET A 180 -7.08 -5.81 -5.07
C MET A 180 -6.44 -5.99 -3.70
N VAL A 181 -5.26 -5.40 -3.51
CA VAL A 181 -4.55 -5.40 -2.22
C VAL A 181 -4.73 -4.04 -1.57
N VAL A 182 -5.25 -4.03 -0.34
CA VAL A 182 -5.48 -2.79 0.43
C VAL A 182 -4.62 -2.85 1.68
N PHE A 183 -3.86 -1.80 1.99
CA PHE A 183 -3.00 -1.81 3.17
C PHE A 183 -2.80 -0.42 3.78
N ASN A 184 -2.52 -0.43 5.08
CA ASN A 184 -2.17 0.76 5.83
C ASN A 184 -0.75 1.21 5.43
N GLN A 185 -0.54 2.49 5.11
CA GLN A 185 0.80 2.99 4.73
C GLN A 185 1.86 2.91 5.85
N ARG A 186 1.45 2.65 7.10
CA ARG A 186 2.36 2.35 8.21
C ARG A 186 2.78 0.88 8.28
N LEU A 187 2.09 0.00 7.55
CA LEU A 187 2.43 -1.41 7.52
C LEU A 187 3.82 -1.58 6.90
N TRP A 188 4.70 -2.29 7.58
CA TRP A 188 6.03 -2.58 7.08
C TRP A 188 5.89 -3.62 5.99
N HIS A 189 6.45 -3.30 4.84
CA HIS A 189 6.34 -4.14 3.65
C HIS A 189 7.61 -4.10 2.82
N ALA A 190 7.75 -5.12 1.98
CA ALA A 190 8.86 -5.30 1.05
C ALA A 190 8.40 -6.13 -0.15
N ALA A 191 9.28 -6.30 -1.12
CA ALA A 191 9.11 -7.25 -2.22
C ALA A 191 10.48 -7.82 -2.62
N TYR A 192 10.64 -9.13 -2.63
CA TYR A 192 11.89 -9.79 -3.02
C TYR A 192 11.66 -10.81 -4.13
N GLY A 193 12.70 -11.07 -4.93
CA GLY A 193 12.61 -11.93 -6.11
C GLY A 193 12.01 -11.23 -7.33
N GLY A 194 11.78 -9.91 -7.23
CA GLY A 194 11.37 -9.10 -8.38
C GLY A 194 12.46 -9.13 -9.45
N ARG A 195 12.11 -9.59 -10.66
CA ARG A 195 13.02 -9.62 -11.81
C ARG A 195 13.06 -8.24 -12.48
N HIS A 196 13.17 -8.22 -13.81
CA HIS A 196 13.28 -7.01 -14.62
C HIS A 196 11.94 -6.35 -14.96
N HIS A 197 10.82 -6.91 -14.50
CA HIS A 197 9.48 -6.46 -14.89
C HIS A 197 8.42 -6.84 -13.87
N ARG A 198 7.84 -5.85 -13.21
CA ARG A 198 6.56 -5.98 -12.49
C ARG A 198 5.78 -4.67 -12.57
N ARG A 199 4.58 -4.71 -13.14
CA ARG A 199 3.72 -3.55 -13.27
C ARG A 199 2.73 -3.49 -12.11
N MET A 200 2.63 -2.32 -11.51
CA MET A 200 1.76 -2.09 -10.36
C MET A 200 1.23 -0.66 -10.37
N CYS A 201 -0.06 -0.54 -10.09
CA CYS A 201 -0.77 0.71 -9.95
C CYS A 201 -1.21 0.88 -8.50
N THR A 202 -0.98 2.06 -7.93
CA THR A 202 -1.40 2.36 -6.55
C THR A 202 -2.14 3.66 -6.43
N SER A 203 -3.17 3.67 -5.58
CA SER A 203 -3.83 4.89 -5.13
C SER A 203 -3.77 5.01 -3.62
N THR A 204 -3.74 6.23 -3.12
CA THR A 204 -3.68 6.51 -1.68
C THR A 204 -4.86 7.38 -1.29
N SER A 205 -5.45 7.12 -0.13
CA SER A 205 -6.56 7.91 0.40
C SER A 205 -6.33 8.25 1.87
N LEU A 206 -6.86 9.40 2.29
CA LEU A 206 -6.82 9.91 3.65
C LEU A 206 -8.22 10.35 4.13
N PRO A 207 -8.50 10.42 5.44
CA PRO A 207 -9.76 10.92 5.96
C PRO A 207 -9.98 12.40 5.58
N GLY A 208 -11.20 12.76 5.19
CA GLY A 208 -11.55 14.15 4.85
C GLY A 208 -11.59 15.11 6.03
N ARG A 209 -11.63 14.59 7.25
CA ARG A 209 -11.55 15.38 8.48
C ARG A 209 -10.59 14.70 9.46
N LEU A 210 -9.60 15.45 9.92
CA LEU A 210 -8.81 15.07 11.09
C LEU A 210 -9.75 15.01 12.30
N ARG A 211 -9.87 13.85 12.95
CA ARG A 211 -10.59 13.75 14.22
C ARG A 211 -9.90 14.63 15.26
N ARG A 212 -10.50 15.78 15.61
CA ARG A 212 -10.09 16.55 16.79
C ARG A 212 -10.28 15.67 18.02
N ARG A 213 -9.27 15.57 18.89
CA ARG A 213 -9.46 15.00 20.22
C ARG A 213 -10.47 15.88 20.96
N THR A 214 -11.64 15.36 21.31
CA THR A 214 -12.38 15.85 22.47
C THR A 214 -11.66 15.29 23.69
N SER A 215 -10.68 16.02 24.20
CA SER A 215 -10.20 15.80 25.56
C SER A 215 -11.28 16.30 26.51
N THR A 216 -12.20 15.43 26.91
CA THR A 216 -12.98 15.64 28.13
C THR A 216 -12.02 15.51 29.30
N ILE A 217 -11.48 16.66 29.73
CA ILE A 217 -10.94 16.79 31.09
C ILE A 217 -12.17 16.70 32.00
N SER A 218 -12.47 15.52 32.56
CA SER A 218 -13.39 15.46 33.69
C SER A 218 -12.74 16.22 34.83
N GLY A 219 -13.34 17.35 35.21
CA GLY A 219 -12.86 18.18 36.31
C GLY A 219 -12.67 17.36 37.57
N ALA A 220 -11.49 17.50 38.17
CA ALA A 220 -11.26 17.12 39.55
C ALA A 220 -12.10 18.03 40.44
N THR A 221 -13.21 17.51 40.96
CA THR A 221 -13.89 18.09 42.11
C THR A 221 -13.08 17.74 43.36
N THR A 222 -12.33 18.71 43.86
CA THR A 222 -11.88 18.72 45.24
C THR A 222 -13.11 18.76 46.14
N ARG A 223 -13.32 17.70 46.94
CA ARG A 223 -14.13 17.77 48.16
C ARG A 223 -13.17 17.69 49.33
N GLY A 224 -13.15 18.75 50.13
CA GLY A 224 -12.50 18.75 51.42
C GLY A 224 -13.27 17.89 52.42
N HIS A 225 -12.50 17.28 53.32
CA HIS A 225 -12.78 17.18 54.75
C HIS A 225 -11.43 17.10 55.47
#